data_AF-A0A327VZ29-F1
#
_entry.id   AF-A0A327VZ29-F1
#
_cell.length_a   1.000
_cell.length_b   1.000
_cell.length_c   1.000
_cell.angle_alpha   90.00
_cell.angle_beta   90.00
_cell.angle_gamma   90.00
#
_symmetry.space_group_name_H-M   'P 1'
#
loop_
_entity.id
_entity.type
_entity.pdbx_description
1 polymer ?
#
loop_
_entity_poly.entity_id
_entity_poly.type
_entity_poly.pdbx_seq_one_letter_code
_entity_poly.pdbx_strand_id
1 'polypeptide(L)'
;MKNRTTNSQHAFIQTVMFPEDYKTNVKDKNEMRHRLHNTQLTKPDNIKIEAWMPGDEDQTITYERAVSLFGDILVASTSKGLCYLGFDFSDRISALEDLKRRFPRNPLIEKAAPFHEAALQSMNNPQLQLPLQLHLKGTKFQLEIWEKLSHIPFGGFTTYGQIGGSNKNARATGTAVGSNPISYLLPCHRVIHTDGGFNGYFWGTEVKEKILAWETSKITL
;
A
#
# COMPACT_ATOMS: atom_id res chain seq x y z
N MET A 1 -5.23 -22.59 -21.79
CA MET A 1 -3.79 -22.80 -21.54
C MET A 1 -3.31 -21.71 -20.58
N LYS A 2 -3.31 -21.96 -19.26
CA LYS A 2 -2.86 -21.00 -18.26
C LYS A 2 -1.37 -21.22 -17.95
N ASN A 3 -0.58 -20.16 -18.07
CA ASN A 3 0.51 -19.76 -17.19
C ASN A 3 1.58 -20.81 -16.77
N ARG A 4 2.49 -21.18 -17.69
CA ARG A 4 3.80 -21.76 -17.30
C ARG A 4 4.91 -20.71 -17.15
N THR A 5 4.80 -19.57 -17.83
CA THR A 5 5.82 -18.50 -17.86
C THR A 5 5.74 -17.55 -16.67
N THR A 6 4.55 -17.29 -16.11
CA THR A 6 4.39 -16.39 -14.95
C THR A 6 4.89 -17.02 -13.65
N ASN A 7 4.73 -18.35 -13.49
CA ASN A 7 5.19 -19.08 -12.31
C ASN A 7 6.72 -19.13 -12.20
N SER A 8 7.45 -19.21 -13.31
CA SER A 8 8.93 -19.23 -13.25
C SER A 8 9.52 -17.84 -12.99
N GLN A 9 8.91 -16.78 -13.51
CA GLN A 9 9.32 -15.39 -13.21
C GLN A 9 9.02 -15.01 -11.75
N HIS A 10 7.84 -15.37 -11.22
CA HIS A 10 7.50 -15.15 -9.81
C HIS A 10 8.46 -15.90 -8.86
N ALA A 11 8.74 -17.18 -9.15
CA ALA A 11 9.67 -17.97 -8.36
C ALA A 11 11.09 -17.38 -8.39
N PHE A 12 11.56 -16.92 -9.56
CA PHE A 12 12.87 -16.29 -9.70
C PHE A 12 12.97 -14.96 -8.93
N ILE A 13 11.94 -14.10 -9.00
CA ILE A 13 11.89 -12.84 -8.24
C ILE A 13 11.90 -13.12 -6.74
N GLN A 14 11.12 -14.11 -6.27
CA GLN A 14 11.12 -14.47 -4.84
C GLN A 14 12.47 -14.97 -4.34
N THR A 15 13.13 -15.87 -5.07
CA THR A 15 14.41 -16.46 -4.65
C THR A 15 15.58 -15.47 -4.72
N VAL A 16 15.58 -14.53 -5.68
CA VAL A 16 16.69 -13.59 -5.87
C VAL A 16 16.53 -12.32 -5.01
N MET A 17 15.30 -11.84 -4.79
CA MET A 17 15.05 -10.57 -4.10
C MET A 17 14.71 -10.70 -2.62
N PHE A 18 14.30 -11.90 -2.17
CA PHE A 18 14.04 -12.21 -0.76
C PHE A 18 14.86 -13.45 -0.33
N PRO A 19 16.20 -13.35 -0.22
CA PRO A 19 16.99 -14.42 0.38
C PRO A 19 16.47 -14.76 1.78
N GLU A 20 16.71 -16.00 2.23
CA GLU A 20 16.24 -16.53 3.53
C GLU A 20 16.52 -15.60 4.73
N ASP A 21 17.58 -14.78 4.63
CA ASP A 21 17.99 -13.78 5.63
C ASP A 21 16.97 -12.64 5.85
N TYR A 22 16.01 -12.42 4.94
CA TYR A 22 14.93 -11.44 5.11
C TYR A 22 13.95 -11.83 6.22
N LYS A 23 13.90 -13.11 6.60
CA LYS A 23 12.85 -13.67 7.47
C LYS A 23 13.04 -13.38 8.97
N THR A 24 14.18 -12.85 9.41
CA THR A 24 14.52 -12.80 10.84
C THR A 24 14.24 -11.44 11.48
N ASN A 25 14.53 -10.32 10.81
CA ASN A 25 14.57 -9.03 11.51
C ASN A 25 13.19 -8.44 11.86
N VAL A 26 12.18 -8.63 11.00
CA VAL A 26 10.83 -8.06 11.25
C VAL A 26 10.00 -8.84 12.27
N LYS A 27 10.43 -10.05 12.65
CA LYS A 27 9.82 -10.83 13.73
C LYS A 27 10.43 -10.51 15.10
N ASP A 28 11.58 -9.85 15.13
CA ASP A 28 12.17 -9.32 16.35
C ASP A 28 11.42 -8.05 16.80
N LYS A 29 10.57 -8.21 17.82
CA LYS A 29 9.80 -7.10 18.38
C LYS A 29 10.68 -5.99 18.95
N ASN A 30 11.89 -6.28 19.44
CA ASN A 30 12.79 -5.26 19.98
C ASN A 30 13.33 -4.37 18.87
N GLU A 31 13.75 -4.95 17.75
CA GLU A 31 14.17 -4.20 16.56
C GLU A 31 13.01 -3.33 16.04
N MET A 32 11.82 -3.91 15.88
CA MET A 32 10.65 -3.18 15.38
C MET A 32 10.28 -2.01 16.31
N ARG A 33 10.37 -2.20 17.64
CA ARG A 33 10.19 -1.12 18.62
C ARG A 33 11.28 -0.07 18.50
N HIS A 34 12.54 -0.46 18.35
CA HIS A 34 13.66 0.47 18.17
C HIS A 34 13.42 1.36 16.94
N ARG A 35 13.03 0.78 15.81
CA ARG A 35 12.69 1.55 14.60
C ARG A 35 11.48 2.45 14.78
N LEU A 36 10.44 1.97 15.47
CA LEU A 36 9.25 2.77 15.81
C LEU A 36 9.63 4.01 16.63
N HIS A 37 10.53 3.88 17.61
CA HIS A 37 10.99 5.02 18.41
C HIS A 37 11.84 6.02 17.62
N ASN A 38 12.56 5.56 16.60
CA ASN A 38 13.45 6.39 15.79
C ASN A 38 12.81 6.90 14.48
N THR A 39 11.54 6.55 14.21
CA THR A 39 10.86 7.00 12.99
C THR A 39 10.30 8.40 13.18
N GLN A 40 10.78 9.34 12.35
CA GLN A 40 10.22 10.67 12.23
C GLN A 40 9.23 10.73 11.04
N LEU A 41 7.98 11.10 11.32
CA LEU A 41 6.97 11.30 10.28
C LEU A 41 7.25 12.63 9.57
N THR A 42 7.34 12.59 8.24
CA THR A 42 7.65 13.76 7.41
C THR A 42 6.72 13.80 6.23
N LYS A 43 6.05 14.93 5.98
CA LYS A 43 5.17 15.08 4.82
C LYS A 43 5.99 14.94 3.53
N PRO A 44 5.64 14.03 2.61
CA PRO A 44 6.35 13.91 1.34
C PRO A 44 5.95 15.04 0.38
N ASP A 45 6.91 15.53 -0.40
CA ASP A 45 6.66 16.54 -1.44
C ASP A 45 6.06 15.94 -2.72
N ASN A 46 6.28 14.63 -2.93
CA ASN A 46 5.93 13.95 -4.17
C ASN A 46 4.52 13.34 -4.17
N ILE A 47 3.79 13.32 -3.06
CA ILE A 47 2.43 12.78 -3.01
C ILE A 47 1.41 13.90 -2.88
N LYS A 48 0.47 13.97 -3.82
CA LYS A 48 -0.67 14.89 -3.78
C LYS A 48 -1.97 14.11 -3.73
N ILE A 49 -2.80 14.41 -2.73
CA ILE A 49 -4.11 13.79 -2.56
C ILE A 49 -5.20 14.77 -2.98
N GLU A 50 -5.97 14.41 -3.99
CA GLU A 50 -7.23 15.04 -4.36
C GLU A 50 -8.38 14.19 -3.81
N ALA A 51 -9.32 14.81 -3.10
CA ALA A 51 -10.50 14.14 -2.60
C ALA A 51 -11.53 13.95 -3.71
N TRP A 52 -12.20 12.80 -3.68
CA TRP A 52 -13.34 12.50 -4.55
C TRP A 52 -14.51 13.43 -4.24
N MET A 53 -15.08 14.03 -5.30
CA MET A 53 -16.18 15.00 -5.21
C MET A 53 -17.46 14.44 -5.85
N PRO A 54 -18.65 14.98 -5.51
CA PRO A 54 -19.88 14.65 -6.23
C PRO A 54 -19.73 14.89 -7.73
N GLY A 55 -20.08 13.88 -8.54
CA GLY A 55 -19.94 13.90 -10.01
C GLY A 55 -18.73 13.11 -10.51
N ASP A 56 -17.78 12.77 -9.64
CA ASP A 56 -16.67 11.90 -10.01
C ASP A 56 -17.10 10.44 -10.27
N GLU A 57 -18.33 10.07 -9.87
CA GLU A 57 -18.92 8.76 -10.16
C GLU A 57 -19.22 8.51 -11.65
N ASP A 58 -19.29 9.56 -12.45
CA ASP A 58 -19.50 9.46 -13.90
C ASP A 58 -18.16 9.27 -14.65
N GLN A 59 -17.03 9.41 -13.96
CA GLN A 59 -15.72 9.22 -14.57
C GLN A 59 -15.47 7.75 -14.90
N THR A 60 -14.82 7.52 -16.02
CA THR A 60 -14.23 6.21 -16.33
C THR A 60 -13.00 5.97 -15.48
N ILE A 61 -12.90 4.76 -14.91
CA ILE A 61 -11.70 4.26 -14.25
C ILE A 61 -11.01 3.30 -15.20
N THR A 62 -9.77 3.61 -15.57
CA THR A 62 -8.90 2.68 -16.29
C THR A 62 -8.10 1.86 -15.28
N TYR A 63 -7.97 0.56 -15.52
CA TYR A 63 -7.17 -0.32 -14.67
C TYR A 63 -6.30 -1.27 -15.49
N GLU A 64 -5.22 -1.74 -14.88
CA GLU A 64 -4.41 -2.82 -15.43
C GLU A 64 -3.92 -3.77 -14.34
N ARG A 65 -3.53 -4.97 -14.74
CA ARG A 65 -2.88 -5.96 -13.89
C ARG A 65 -1.38 -5.93 -14.14
N ALA A 66 -0.60 -5.99 -13.07
CA ALA A 66 0.84 -6.02 -13.14
C ALA A 66 1.43 -6.98 -12.10
N VAL A 67 2.66 -7.41 -12.33
CA VAL A 67 3.45 -8.18 -11.37
C VAL A 67 4.29 -7.21 -10.56
N SER A 68 4.20 -7.27 -9.24
CA SER A 68 5.07 -6.53 -8.32
C SER A 68 6.03 -7.47 -7.58
N LEU A 69 6.96 -6.90 -6.83
CA LEU A 69 7.87 -7.66 -5.96
C LEU A 69 7.15 -8.48 -4.89
N PHE A 70 5.93 -8.10 -4.53
CA PHE A 70 5.18 -8.71 -3.44
C PHE A 70 3.98 -9.54 -3.94
N GLY A 71 3.88 -9.75 -5.26
CA GLY A 71 2.83 -10.52 -5.91
C GLY A 71 2.09 -9.73 -6.99
N ASP A 72 1.08 -10.36 -7.57
CA ASP A 72 0.18 -9.74 -8.54
C ASP A 72 -0.58 -8.57 -7.92
N ILE A 73 -0.74 -7.49 -8.69
CA ILE A 73 -1.45 -6.29 -8.30
C ILE A 73 -2.42 -5.85 -9.39
N LEU A 74 -3.42 -5.08 -8.98
CA LEU A 74 -4.28 -4.31 -9.85
C LEU A 74 -4.15 -2.84 -9.48
N VAL A 75 -3.81 -2.02 -10.47
CA VAL A 75 -3.69 -0.57 -10.35
C VAL A 75 -4.79 0.09 -11.18
N ALA A 76 -5.43 1.11 -10.63
CA ALA A 76 -6.49 1.83 -11.32
C ALA A 76 -6.44 3.34 -11.07
N SER A 77 -6.89 4.09 -12.06
CA SER A 77 -6.89 5.55 -12.04
C SER A 77 -8.11 6.11 -12.74
N THR A 78 -8.53 7.28 -12.27
CA THR A 78 -9.40 8.18 -13.03
C THR A 78 -8.54 9.13 -13.88
N SER A 79 -9.19 10.06 -14.59
CA SER A 79 -8.48 11.16 -15.27
C SER A 79 -7.71 12.08 -14.32
N LYS A 80 -8.07 12.11 -13.03
CA LYS A 80 -7.49 12.98 -12.01
C LYS A 80 -6.31 12.37 -11.25
N GLY A 81 -6.14 11.05 -11.27
CA GLY A 81 -5.10 10.38 -10.50
C GLY A 81 -5.41 8.92 -10.16
N LEU A 82 -4.44 8.26 -9.50
CA LEU A 82 -4.58 6.91 -8.95
C LEU A 82 -5.70 6.88 -7.92
N CYS A 83 -6.69 6.04 -8.14
CA CYS A 83 -7.81 5.85 -7.20
C CYS A 83 -7.76 4.50 -6.51
N TYR A 84 -6.91 3.57 -6.99
CA TYR A 84 -6.81 2.23 -6.44
C TYR A 84 -5.47 1.55 -6.76
N LEU A 85 -4.95 0.82 -5.79
CA LEU A 85 -3.85 -0.13 -5.94
C LEU A 85 -4.07 -1.25 -4.93
N GLY A 86 -4.37 -2.46 -5.39
CA GLY A 86 -4.63 -3.62 -4.55
C GLY A 86 -3.79 -4.82 -4.97
N PHE A 87 -3.44 -5.70 -4.01
CA PHE A 87 -2.79 -6.97 -4.33
C PHE A 87 -3.84 -8.04 -4.61
N ASP A 88 -3.58 -8.87 -5.60
CA ASP A 88 -4.39 -10.06 -5.87
C ASP A 88 -3.83 -11.25 -5.07
N PHE A 89 -3.70 -11.02 -3.75
CA PHE A 89 -3.07 -11.92 -2.80
C PHE A 89 -4.03 -12.18 -1.63
N SER A 90 -5.14 -12.88 -1.89
CA SER A 90 -5.95 -13.46 -0.81
C SER A 90 -6.99 -14.45 -1.34
N ASP A 91 -7.47 -15.29 -0.45
CA ASP A 91 -8.69 -16.10 -0.56
C ASP A 91 -9.98 -15.30 -0.24
N ARG A 92 -9.86 -14.02 0.13
CA ARG A 92 -10.97 -13.19 0.64
C ARG A 92 -11.77 -12.54 -0.47
N ILE A 93 -11.10 -11.77 -1.32
CA ILE A 93 -11.68 -11.04 -2.44
C ILE A 93 -10.54 -10.71 -3.42
N SER A 94 -10.82 -10.81 -4.72
CA SER A 94 -9.83 -10.39 -5.72
C SER A 94 -9.68 -8.86 -5.75
N ALA A 95 -8.54 -8.37 -6.22
CA ALA A 95 -8.32 -6.93 -6.34
C ALA A 95 -9.34 -6.26 -7.30
N LEU A 96 -9.83 -6.97 -8.32
CA LEU A 96 -10.86 -6.43 -9.22
C LEU A 96 -12.24 -6.33 -8.54
N GLU A 97 -12.61 -7.31 -7.72
CA GLU A 97 -13.87 -7.29 -6.99
C GLU A 97 -13.88 -6.18 -5.92
N ASP A 98 -12.78 -5.96 -5.22
CA ASP A 98 -12.68 -4.84 -4.27
C ASP A 98 -12.71 -3.48 -4.98
N LEU A 99 -12.10 -3.34 -6.17
CA LEU A 99 -12.24 -2.15 -7.00
C LEU A 99 -13.71 -1.88 -7.35
N LYS A 100 -14.43 -2.89 -7.87
CA LYS A 100 -15.86 -2.78 -8.20
C LYS A 100 -16.71 -2.39 -6.99
N ARG A 101 -16.39 -2.93 -5.82
CA ARG A 101 -17.10 -2.63 -4.56
C ARG A 101 -16.91 -1.16 -4.14
N ARG A 102 -15.73 -0.58 -4.34
CA ARG A 102 -15.43 0.82 -3.99
C ARG A 102 -16.03 1.82 -4.99
N PHE A 103 -16.10 1.43 -6.26
CA PHE A 103 -16.55 2.26 -7.37
C PHE A 103 -17.70 1.61 -8.16
N PRO A 104 -18.86 1.32 -7.52
CA PRO A 104 -19.93 0.53 -8.15
C PRO A 104 -20.64 1.23 -9.32
N ARG A 105 -20.47 2.55 -9.47
CA ARG A 105 -21.11 3.36 -10.51
C ARG A 105 -20.17 3.73 -11.66
N ASN A 106 -18.86 3.67 -11.44
CA ASN A 106 -17.87 4.12 -12.42
C ASN A 106 -17.68 3.04 -13.49
N PRO A 107 -17.72 3.38 -14.80
CA PRO A 107 -17.31 2.48 -15.86
C PRO A 107 -15.85 2.05 -15.68
N LEU A 108 -15.59 0.75 -15.76
CA LEU A 108 -14.24 0.20 -15.67
C LEU A 108 -13.74 -0.23 -17.05
N ILE A 109 -12.56 0.24 -17.44
CA ILE A 109 -11.90 -0.16 -18.70
C ILE A 109 -10.54 -0.77 -18.37
N GLU A 110 -10.30 -2.00 -18.82
CA GLU A 110 -8.99 -2.63 -18.70
C GLU A 110 -8.03 -2.04 -19.75
N LYS A 111 -7.22 -1.07 -19.32
CA LYS A 111 -6.29 -0.33 -20.16
C LYS A 111 -5.24 0.37 -19.29
N ALA A 112 -3.98 0.25 -19.68
CA ALA A 112 -2.87 1.00 -19.09
C ALA A 112 -3.08 2.52 -19.21
N ALA A 113 -2.66 3.27 -18.18
CA ALA A 113 -2.70 4.72 -18.16
C ALA A 113 -1.41 5.31 -17.55
N PRO A 114 -1.04 6.57 -17.85
CA PRO A 114 0.20 7.17 -17.35
C PRO A 114 0.35 7.11 -15.81
N PHE A 115 -0.75 7.24 -15.07
CA PHE A 115 -0.74 7.11 -13.62
C PHE A 115 -0.35 5.71 -13.13
N HIS A 116 -0.63 4.66 -13.90
CA HIS A 116 -0.27 3.29 -13.55
C HIS A 116 1.23 3.09 -13.66
N GLU A 117 1.86 3.56 -14.74
CA GLU A 117 3.30 3.48 -14.93
C GLU A 117 4.08 4.17 -13.81
N ALA A 118 3.67 5.40 -13.43
CA ALA A 118 4.28 6.12 -12.32
C ALA A 118 4.16 5.35 -10.99
N ALA A 119 3.02 4.71 -10.73
CA ALA A 119 2.83 3.84 -9.56
C ALA A 119 3.80 2.66 -9.58
N LEU A 120 3.85 1.93 -10.69
CA LEU A 120 4.69 0.74 -10.84
C LEU A 120 6.18 1.09 -10.72
N GLN A 121 6.63 2.19 -11.31
CA GLN A 121 7.99 2.69 -11.16
C GLN A 121 8.31 3.08 -9.72
N SER A 122 7.37 3.72 -9.02
CA SER A 122 7.52 4.10 -7.61
C SER A 122 7.60 2.88 -6.69
N MET A 123 6.85 1.81 -6.98
CA MET A 123 6.92 0.56 -6.23
C MET A 123 8.29 -0.14 -6.37
N ASN A 124 8.84 -0.12 -7.58
CA ASN A 124 10.12 -0.77 -7.85
C ASN A 124 11.31 0.07 -7.37
N ASN A 125 11.16 1.40 -7.32
CA ASN A 125 12.23 2.34 -7.01
C ASN A 125 11.76 3.43 -6.03
N PRO A 126 11.45 3.08 -4.77
CA PRO A 126 10.88 4.02 -3.79
C PRO A 126 11.80 5.22 -3.51
N GLN A 127 13.11 5.08 -3.75
CA GLN A 127 14.10 6.16 -3.57
C GLN A 127 13.97 7.29 -4.60
N LEU A 128 13.32 7.06 -5.74
CA LEU A 128 13.17 8.08 -6.78
C LEU A 128 12.15 9.17 -6.41
N GLN A 129 11.28 8.93 -5.42
CA GLN A 129 10.23 9.85 -4.98
C GLN A 129 9.47 10.49 -6.15
N LEU A 130 9.05 9.67 -7.11
CA LEU A 130 8.33 10.15 -8.30
C LEU A 130 7.02 10.85 -7.88
N PRO A 131 6.60 11.91 -8.59
CA PRO A 131 5.32 12.55 -8.32
C PRO A 131 4.15 11.58 -8.49
N LEU A 132 3.31 11.46 -7.46
CA LEU A 132 2.12 10.63 -7.42
C LEU A 132 0.90 11.52 -7.12
N GLN A 133 -0.01 11.58 -8.09
CA GLN A 133 -1.32 12.19 -7.92
C GLN A 133 -2.34 11.10 -7.56
N LEU A 134 -2.93 11.21 -6.38
CA LEU A 134 -3.94 10.30 -5.85
C LEU A 134 -5.31 10.97 -5.90
N HIS A 135 -6.34 10.23 -6.32
CA HIS A 135 -7.72 10.69 -6.35
C HIS A 135 -8.57 9.76 -5.47
N LEU A 136 -8.80 10.17 -4.22
CA LEU A 136 -9.23 9.27 -3.14
C LEU A 136 -10.68 9.46 -2.74
N LYS A 137 -11.44 8.37 -2.79
CA LYS A 137 -12.82 8.30 -2.30
C LYS A 137 -12.87 7.74 -0.87
N GLY A 138 -13.20 8.59 0.09
CA GLY A 138 -13.30 8.23 1.49
C GLY A 138 -14.00 9.29 2.33
N THR A 139 -14.30 8.97 3.59
CA THR A 139 -14.79 9.96 4.55
C THR A 139 -13.69 10.97 4.87
N LYS A 140 -14.06 12.14 5.42
CA LYS A 140 -13.08 13.14 5.89
C LYS A 140 -12.03 12.53 6.82
N PHE A 141 -12.46 11.70 7.77
CA PHE A 141 -11.55 11.01 8.69
C PHE A 141 -10.63 10.02 7.97
N GLN A 142 -11.12 9.26 6.98
CA GLN A 142 -10.28 8.37 6.19
C GLN A 142 -9.22 9.14 5.41
N LEU A 143 -9.61 10.23 4.73
CA LEU A 143 -8.68 11.08 3.98
C LEU A 143 -7.59 11.67 4.89
N GLU A 144 -7.95 12.14 6.09
CA GLU A 144 -6.99 12.63 7.08
C GLU A 144 -6.00 11.54 7.53
N ILE A 145 -6.48 10.32 7.76
CA ILE A 145 -5.60 9.19 8.12
C ILE A 145 -4.70 8.79 6.95
N TRP A 146 -5.23 8.74 5.73
CA TRP A 146 -4.49 8.37 4.52
C TRP A 146 -3.40 9.41 4.17
N GLU A 147 -3.69 10.70 4.36
CA GLU A 147 -2.67 11.75 4.30
C GLU A 147 -1.58 11.49 5.34
N LYS A 148 -1.91 11.19 6.59
CA LYS A 148 -0.89 10.87 7.61
C LYS A 148 -0.10 9.60 7.31
N LEU A 149 -0.71 8.60 6.64
CA LEU A 149 0.03 7.41 6.19
C LEU A 149 1.15 7.80 5.23
N SER A 150 0.92 8.77 4.33
CA SER A 150 1.95 9.22 3.38
C SER A 150 3.18 9.81 4.08
N HIS A 151 3.05 10.24 5.34
CA HIS A 151 4.14 10.82 6.12
C HIS A 151 5.09 9.78 6.71
N ILE A 152 4.77 8.49 6.64
CA ILE A 152 5.62 7.42 7.18
C ILE A 152 6.72 7.15 6.15
N PRO A 153 7.99 7.46 6.43
CA PRO A 153 9.07 7.27 5.47
C PRO A 153 9.29 5.78 5.16
N PHE A 154 9.99 5.52 4.05
CA PHE A 154 10.41 4.17 3.67
C PHE A 154 11.13 3.46 4.83
N GLY A 155 10.70 2.24 5.17
CA GLY A 155 11.19 1.42 6.29
C GLY A 155 11.08 2.03 7.70
N GLY A 156 10.36 3.14 7.83
CA GLY A 156 9.91 3.67 9.12
C GLY A 156 8.64 2.97 9.60
N PHE A 157 8.35 3.12 10.89
CA PHE A 157 7.19 2.50 11.53
C PHE A 157 6.44 3.49 12.41
N THR A 158 5.15 3.25 12.58
CA THR A 158 4.32 4.03 13.49
C THR A 158 3.23 3.16 14.11
N THR A 159 2.45 3.73 15.02
CA THR A 159 1.35 3.05 15.70
C THR A 159 -0.01 3.62 15.32
N TYR A 160 -1.05 2.82 15.49
CA TYR A 160 -2.44 3.27 15.31
C TYR A 160 -2.78 4.48 16.19
N GLY A 161 -2.25 4.53 17.42
CA GLY A 161 -2.45 5.67 18.32
C GLY A 161 -1.77 6.94 17.82
N GLN A 162 -0.53 6.84 17.32
CA GLN A 162 0.24 7.97 16.80
C GLN A 162 -0.39 8.55 15.52
N ILE A 163 -0.75 7.70 14.55
CA ILE A 163 -1.45 8.13 13.33
C ILE A 163 -2.83 8.73 13.65
N GLY A 164 -3.58 8.11 14.57
CA GLY A 164 -4.86 8.61 15.04
C GLY A 164 -4.78 9.88 15.91
N GLY A 165 -3.58 10.29 16.33
CA GLY A 165 -3.32 11.38 17.28
C GLY A 165 -3.74 11.09 18.72
N SER A 166 -4.35 9.93 19.00
CA SER A 166 -4.77 9.50 20.34
C SER A 166 -5.04 8.00 20.38
N ASN A 167 -4.65 7.34 21.48
CA ASN A 167 -4.99 5.93 21.74
C ASN A 167 -6.51 5.69 21.81
N LYS A 168 -7.30 6.70 22.17
CA LYS A 168 -8.78 6.60 22.20
C LYS A 168 -9.37 6.34 20.82
N ASN A 169 -8.70 6.78 19.76
CA ASN A 169 -9.13 6.63 18.37
C ASN A 169 -8.49 5.43 17.66
N ALA A 170 -7.71 4.59 18.36
CA ALA A 170 -6.94 3.52 17.74
C ALA A 170 -7.80 2.55 16.93
N ARG A 171 -9.01 2.21 17.41
CA ARG A 171 -9.93 1.30 16.70
C ARG A 171 -10.47 1.90 15.41
N ALA A 172 -10.98 3.14 15.46
CA ALA A 172 -11.46 3.85 14.28
C ALA A 172 -10.32 4.08 13.27
N THR A 173 -9.12 4.40 13.78
CA THR A 173 -7.90 4.55 12.98
C THR A 173 -7.55 3.23 12.29
N GLY A 174 -7.59 2.10 13.00
CA GLY A 174 -7.37 0.77 12.41
C GLY A 174 -8.33 0.47 11.25
N THR A 175 -9.62 0.82 11.38
CA THR A 175 -10.59 0.71 10.28
C THR A 175 -10.24 1.61 9.10
N ALA A 176 -9.84 2.87 9.34
CA ALA A 176 -9.42 3.79 8.28
C ALA A 176 -8.15 3.32 7.56
N VAL A 177 -7.13 2.88 8.31
CA VAL A 177 -5.89 2.28 7.79
C VAL A 177 -6.18 1.05 6.94
N GLY A 178 -7.03 0.14 7.43
CA GLY A 178 -7.44 -1.07 6.68
C GLY A 178 -8.31 -0.77 5.46
N SER A 179 -8.95 0.41 5.40
CA SER A 179 -9.77 0.83 4.26
C SER A 179 -8.97 1.55 3.16
N ASN A 180 -7.65 1.72 3.34
CA ASN A 180 -6.78 2.36 2.35
C ASN A 180 -6.95 1.73 0.94
N PRO A 181 -7.33 2.51 -0.09
CA PRO A 181 -7.46 2.00 -1.45
C PRO A 181 -6.12 1.93 -2.22
N ILE A 182 -5.05 2.57 -1.72
CA ILE A 182 -3.74 2.64 -2.39
C ILE A 182 -2.71 1.87 -1.56
N SER A 183 -2.71 0.55 -1.68
CA SER A 183 -1.76 -0.32 -0.99
C SER A 183 -0.32 0.05 -1.33
N TYR A 184 0.59 -0.21 -0.39
CA TYR A 184 2.03 0.05 -0.52
C TYR A 184 2.41 1.55 -0.66
N LEU A 185 1.88 2.28 -1.64
CA LEU A 185 2.22 3.71 -1.87
C LEU A 185 1.65 4.63 -0.78
N LEU A 186 0.46 4.33 -0.25
CA LEU A 186 0.07 4.80 1.08
C LEU A 186 0.39 3.68 2.07
N PRO A 187 1.43 3.82 2.90
CA PRO A 187 2.08 2.69 3.56
C PRO A 187 1.34 2.22 4.83
N CYS A 188 0.11 1.73 4.67
CA CYS A 188 -0.69 1.16 5.76
C CYS A 188 -0.03 -0.08 6.40
N HIS A 189 0.88 -0.76 5.69
CA HIS A 189 1.70 -1.85 6.21
C HIS A 189 2.71 -1.40 7.27
N ARG A 190 3.12 -0.13 7.31
CA ARG A 190 4.05 0.43 8.31
C ARG A 190 3.38 0.80 9.64
N VAL A 191 2.05 0.67 9.74
CA VAL A 191 1.32 0.83 10.99
C VAL A 191 1.30 -0.51 11.74
N ILE A 192 1.91 -0.52 12.92
CA ILE A 192 2.12 -1.70 13.75
C ILE A 192 1.61 -1.48 15.18
N HIS A 193 1.66 -2.53 16.00
CA HIS A 193 1.32 -2.45 17.42
C HIS A 193 2.45 -1.80 18.21
N THR A 194 2.12 -1.21 19.36
CA THR A 194 3.08 -0.54 20.25
C THR A 194 4.14 -1.49 20.81
N ASP A 195 3.88 -2.82 20.82
CA ASP A 195 4.83 -3.83 21.27
C ASP A 195 5.84 -4.26 20.19
N GLY A 196 5.79 -3.65 19.00
CA GLY A 196 6.63 -4.01 17.85
C GLY A 196 6.06 -5.16 17.00
N GLY A 197 4.99 -5.80 17.47
CA GLY A 197 4.29 -6.80 16.68
C GLY A 197 3.41 -6.18 15.59
N PHE A 198 3.04 -6.99 14.62
CA PHE A 198 1.99 -6.63 13.66
C PHE A 198 1.17 -7.87 13.34
N ASN A 199 -0.10 -7.63 13.06
CA ASN A 199 -1.00 -8.62 12.50
C ASN A 199 -2.01 -7.86 11.62
N GLY A 200 -2.75 -8.60 10.81
CA GLY A 200 -3.80 -8.02 9.98
C GLY A 200 -3.25 -7.13 8.86
N TYR A 201 -3.68 -7.42 7.65
CA TYR A 201 -3.49 -6.58 6.50
C TYR A 201 -4.62 -6.90 5.54
N PHE A 202 -5.24 -5.88 4.94
CA PHE A 202 -6.39 -6.11 4.06
C PHE A 202 -6.03 -7.07 2.92
N TRP A 203 -4.78 -7.00 2.45
CA TRP A 203 -4.23 -7.83 1.38
C TRP A 203 -3.42 -9.03 1.86
N GLY A 204 -3.68 -9.49 3.10
CA GLY A 204 -3.05 -10.69 3.66
C GLY A 204 -1.75 -10.40 4.44
N THR A 205 -1.63 -11.04 5.61
CA THR A 205 -0.48 -10.86 6.50
C THR A 205 0.85 -11.20 5.82
N GLU A 206 0.87 -12.18 4.92
CA GLU A 206 2.09 -12.58 4.21
C GLU A 206 2.63 -11.45 3.31
N VAL A 207 1.77 -10.69 2.63
CA VAL A 207 2.20 -9.52 1.84
C VAL A 207 2.80 -8.46 2.75
N LYS A 208 2.17 -8.19 3.90
CA LYS A 208 2.70 -7.25 4.90
C LYS A 208 4.07 -7.69 5.40
N GLU A 209 4.25 -8.98 5.72
CA GLU A 209 5.55 -9.54 6.13
C GLU A 209 6.61 -9.35 5.05
N LYS A 210 6.32 -9.69 3.79
CA LYS A 210 7.25 -9.53 2.66
C LYS A 210 7.67 -8.07 2.48
N ILE A 211 6.71 -7.15 2.47
CA ILE A 211 7.02 -5.72 2.29
C ILE A 211 7.90 -5.23 3.44
N LEU A 212 7.53 -5.49 4.69
CA LEU A 212 8.28 -5.03 5.85
C LEU A 212 9.70 -5.59 5.88
N ALA A 213 9.85 -6.88 5.59
CA ALA A 213 11.16 -7.53 5.53
C ALA A 213 12.06 -6.87 4.48
N TRP A 214 11.50 -6.54 3.31
CA TRP A 214 12.25 -5.90 2.25
C TRP A 214 12.59 -4.44 2.52
N GLU A 215 11.69 -3.66 3.10
CA GLU A 215 12.06 -2.30 3.48
C GLU A 215 13.17 -2.29 4.55
N THR A 216 13.07 -3.20 5.53
CA THR A 216 14.05 -3.34 6.60
C THR A 216 15.43 -3.75 6.09
N SER A 217 15.50 -4.62 5.08
CA SER A 217 16.80 -5.04 4.49
C SER A 217 17.48 -3.95 3.66
N LYS A 218 16.72 -2.96 3.19
CA LYS A 218 17.21 -1.84 2.37
C LYS A 218 17.66 -0.65 3.21
N ILE A 219 17.43 -0.68 4.52
CA ILE A 219 17.86 0.36 5.46
C ILE A 219 18.87 -0.22 6.42
N THR A 220 20.13 0.18 6.26
CA THR A 220 21.15 -0.03 7.29
C THR A 220 20.84 0.87 8.48
N LEU A 221 20.83 0.30 9.69
CA LEU A 221 20.71 1.05 10.95
C LEU A 221 21.90 2.00 11.14
#